data_AF-A0A1Y3X1K2-F1
#
_entry.id   AF-A0A1Y3X1K2-F1
#
_cell.length_a   1.000
_cell.length_b   1.000
_cell.length_c   1.000
_cell.angle_alpha   90.00
_cell.angle_beta   90.00
_cell.angle_gamma   90.00
#
_symmetry.space_group_name_H-M   'P 1'
#
loop_
_entity.id
_entity.type
_entity.pdbx_description
1 polymer ?
#
loop_
_entity_poly.entity_id
_entity_poly.type
_entity_poly.pdbx_seq_one_letter_code
_entity_poly.pdbx_strand_id
1 'polypeptide(L)'
;MTQFANTPGIPKEDADKLFAAGVSSLSNKAFSSAYVCFDRIPAKDFKLLYNKALCCFMVEWYDECHRLLCEAERLVPMNAGHGTERLPEAFIHYLHDEESPFCPISQGTPEPLAYTRLLRLKAEAAFKLHLYSEVKAISNRLGRKYKHIETLINTQNDNDNQ
;
A
#
# COMPACT_ATOMS: atom_id res chain seq x y z
N MET A 1 -34.79 11.81 -25.09
CA MET A 1 -34.02 10.62 -24.68
C MET A 1 -32.77 10.62 -25.52
N THR A 2 -31.61 10.87 -24.92
CA THR A 2 -30.34 10.93 -25.65
C THR A 2 -29.31 10.15 -24.86
N GLN A 3 -28.66 9.23 -25.56
CA GLN A 3 -27.88 8.08 -25.09
C GLN A 3 -26.72 8.48 -24.16
N PHE A 4 -26.55 7.74 -23.07
CA PHE A 4 -25.30 7.70 -22.32
C PHE A 4 -24.24 7.01 -23.19
N ALA A 5 -23.19 7.75 -23.54
CA ALA A 5 -22.02 7.19 -24.19
C ALA A 5 -21.37 6.15 -23.25
N ASN A 6 -21.52 4.87 -23.58
CA ASN A 6 -20.72 3.80 -23.01
C ASN A 6 -19.29 4.01 -23.52
N THR A 7 -18.45 4.69 -22.74
CA THR A 7 -17.00 4.61 -22.92
C THR A 7 -16.63 3.13 -22.82
N PRO A 8 -16.03 2.50 -23.86
CA PRO A 8 -15.67 1.10 -23.77
C PRO A 8 -14.62 0.96 -22.67
N GLY A 9 -15.00 0.37 -21.54
CA GLY A 9 -14.03 -0.01 -20.51
C GLY A 9 -13.04 -1.00 -21.09
N ILE A 10 -11.80 -0.96 -20.62
CA ILE A 10 -10.80 -1.97 -20.95
C ILE A 10 -11.36 -3.35 -20.52
N PRO A 11 -11.29 -4.39 -21.37
CA PRO A 11 -11.68 -5.73 -20.98
C PRO A 11 -10.99 -6.17 -19.70
N LYS A 12 -11.68 -6.93 -18.83
CA LYS A 12 -11.12 -7.39 -17.55
C LYS A 12 -9.79 -8.12 -17.71
N GLU A 13 -9.68 -8.97 -18.73
CA GLU A 13 -8.44 -9.70 -19.03
C GLU A 13 -7.26 -8.76 -19.34
N ASP A 14 -7.52 -7.67 -20.06
CA ASP A 14 -6.50 -6.67 -20.38
C ASP A 14 -6.12 -5.84 -19.13
N ALA A 15 -7.08 -5.57 -18.25
CA ALA A 15 -6.82 -4.95 -16.95
C ALA A 15 -5.95 -5.85 -16.05
N ASP A 16 -6.23 -7.16 -16.01
CA ASP A 16 -5.45 -8.14 -15.25
C ASP A 16 -4.01 -8.25 -15.79
N LYS A 17 -3.83 -8.24 -17.12
CA LYS A 17 -2.51 -8.19 -17.77
C LYS A 17 -1.76 -6.90 -17.43
N LEU A 18 -2.43 -5.75 -17.49
CA LEU A 18 -1.84 -4.47 -17.11
C LEU A 18 -1.42 -4.46 -15.64
N PHE A 19 -2.24 -5.03 -14.76
CA PHE A 19 -1.94 -5.13 -13.33
C PHE A 19 -0.69 -5.98 -13.10
N ALA A 20 -0.63 -7.17 -13.72
CA ALA A 20 0.51 -8.07 -13.62
C ALA A 20 1.81 -7.43 -14.18
N ALA A 21 1.72 -6.73 -15.31
CA ALA A 21 2.83 -5.99 -15.89
C ALA A 21 3.31 -4.85 -14.97
N GLY A 22 2.37 -4.14 -14.34
CA GLY A 22 2.68 -3.10 -13.35
C GLY A 22 3.41 -3.66 -12.13
N VAL A 23 2.93 -4.77 -11.57
CA VAL A 23 3.58 -5.45 -10.44
C VAL A 23 4.99 -5.90 -10.80
N SER A 24 5.15 -6.56 -11.96
CA SER A 24 6.47 -6.99 -12.45
C SER A 24 7.43 -5.80 -12.63
N SER A 25 6.95 -4.70 -13.21
CA SER A 25 7.73 -3.47 -13.37
C SER A 25 8.16 -2.89 -12.02
N LEU A 26 7.26 -2.87 -11.03
CA LEU A 26 7.54 -2.37 -9.69
C LEU A 26 8.60 -3.24 -8.98
N SER A 27 8.48 -4.57 -9.07
CA SER A 27 9.49 -5.50 -8.54
C SER A 27 10.87 -5.30 -9.17
N ASN A 28 10.92 -4.87 -10.43
CA ASN A 28 12.15 -4.52 -11.16
C ASN A 28 12.60 -3.07 -10.97
N LYS A 29 11.98 -2.31 -10.05
CA LYS A 29 12.26 -0.89 -9.78
C LYS A 29 12.01 0.05 -10.97
N ALA A 30 11.22 -0.38 -11.95
CA ALA A 30 10.77 0.44 -13.08
C ALA A 30 9.50 1.22 -12.71
N PHE A 31 9.61 2.14 -11.76
CA PHE A 31 8.46 2.80 -11.10
C PHE A 31 7.57 3.59 -12.07
N SER A 32 8.16 4.32 -13.02
CA SER A 32 7.39 5.09 -14.02
C SER A 32 6.56 4.18 -14.92
N SER A 33 7.15 3.09 -15.41
CA SER A 33 6.44 2.09 -16.24
C SER A 33 5.33 1.43 -15.44
N ALA A 34 5.61 1.06 -14.18
CA ALA A 34 4.62 0.48 -13.29
C ALA A 34 3.42 1.43 -13.07
N TYR A 35 3.68 2.70 -12.78
CA TYR A 35 2.64 3.71 -12.60
C TYR A 35 1.74 3.83 -13.84
N VAL A 36 2.33 3.91 -15.03
CA VAL A 36 1.57 3.99 -16.30
C VAL A 36 0.70 2.75 -16.52
N CYS A 37 1.18 1.56 -16.18
CA CYS A 37 0.36 0.34 -16.25
C CYS A 37 -0.86 0.44 -15.35
N PHE A 38 -0.67 0.84 -14.10
CA PHE A 38 -1.76 0.96 -13.13
C PHE A 38 -2.73 2.11 -13.43
N ASP A 39 -2.24 3.23 -13.95
CA ASP A 39 -3.07 4.40 -14.26
C ASP A 39 -4.07 4.14 -15.40
N ARG A 40 -3.75 3.20 -16.29
CA ARG A 40 -4.65 2.76 -17.36
C ARG A 40 -5.81 1.91 -16.88
N ILE A 41 -5.78 1.37 -15.66
CA ILE A 41 -6.83 0.49 -15.15
C ILE A 41 -7.98 1.33 -14.58
N PRO A 42 -9.20 1.27 -15.17
CA PRO A 42 -10.30 2.16 -14.79
C PRO A 42 -10.99 1.74 -13.48
N ALA A 43 -11.07 0.43 -13.22
CA ALA A 43 -11.68 -0.08 -12.00
C ALA A 43 -10.71 0.07 -10.83
N LYS A 44 -11.09 0.88 -9.84
CA LYS A 44 -10.28 1.10 -8.64
C LYS A 44 -10.62 0.06 -7.58
N ASP A 45 -9.63 -0.73 -7.20
CA ASP A 45 -9.61 -1.49 -5.95
C ASP A 45 -8.44 -1.02 -5.07
N PHE A 46 -8.44 -1.45 -3.80
CA PHE A 46 -7.42 -1.00 -2.85
C PHE A 46 -6.01 -1.50 -3.19
N LYS A 47 -5.86 -2.65 -3.87
CA LYS A 47 -4.56 -3.22 -4.25
C LYS A 47 -3.94 -2.43 -5.41
N LEU A 48 -4.77 -2.02 -6.37
CA LEU A 48 -4.37 -1.14 -7.46
C LEU A 48 -3.90 0.21 -6.92
N LEU A 49 -4.71 0.84 -6.05
CA LEU A 49 -4.38 2.13 -5.45
C LEU A 49 -3.12 2.04 -4.59
N TYR A 50 -2.95 0.97 -3.82
CA TYR A 50 -1.72 0.71 -3.07
C TYR A 50 -0.50 0.65 -4.01
N ASN A 51 -0.56 -0.11 -5.10
CA ASN A 51 0.58 -0.26 -6.00
C ASN A 51 0.91 1.08 -6.70
N LYS A 52 -0.09 1.89 -7.07
CA LYS A 52 0.13 3.27 -7.55
C LYS A 52 0.80 4.14 -6.48
N ALA A 53 0.34 4.05 -5.23
CA ALA A 53 0.92 4.80 -4.12
C ALA A 53 2.38 4.39 -3.86
N LEU A 54 2.68 3.09 -3.98
CA LEU A 54 4.04 2.58 -3.85
C LEU A 54 4.95 3.15 -4.95
N CYS A 55 4.50 3.23 -6.21
CA CYS A 55 5.25 3.93 -7.25
C CYS A 55 5.54 5.39 -6.85
N CYS A 56 4.55 6.11 -6.32
CA CYS A 56 4.71 7.50 -5.88
C CYS A 56 5.72 7.63 -4.74
N PHE A 57 5.66 6.73 -3.75
CA PHE A 57 6.59 6.71 -2.62
C PHE A 57 8.04 6.55 -3.09
N MET A 58 8.28 5.62 -4.02
CA MET A 58 9.62 5.31 -4.53
C MET A 58 10.26 6.45 -5.33
N VAL A 59 9.46 7.42 -5.80
CA VAL A 59 9.93 8.64 -6.48
C VAL A 59 9.75 9.90 -5.62
N GLU A 60 9.58 9.72 -4.31
CA GLU A 60 9.46 10.79 -3.31
C GLU A 60 8.25 11.72 -3.48
N TRP A 61 7.21 11.28 -4.20
CA TRP A 61 5.95 12.01 -4.31
C TRP A 61 5.01 11.65 -3.15
N TYR A 62 5.39 12.07 -1.94
CA TYR A 62 4.77 11.63 -0.70
C TYR A 62 3.30 12.08 -0.53
N ASP A 63 2.94 13.29 -0.97
CA ASP A 63 1.56 13.78 -0.89
C ASP A 63 0.59 12.89 -1.68
N GLU A 64 0.94 12.56 -2.92
CA GLU A 64 0.13 11.70 -3.79
C GLU A 64 0.11 10.26 -3.27
N CYS A 65 1.24 9.77 -2.76
CA CYS A 65 1.32 8.48 -2.08
C CYS A 65 0.32 8.39 -0.93
N HIS A 66 0.35 9.36 0.00
CA HIS A 66 -0.53 9.39 1.17
C HIS A 66 -2.00 9.52 0.76
N ARG A 67 -2.32 10.38 -0.22
CA ARG A 67 -3.67 10.55 -0.75
C ARG A 67 -4.23 9.24 -1.31
N LEU A 68 -3.45 8.54 -2.14
CA LEU A 68 -3.83 7.26 -2.73
C LEU A 68 -4.01 6.17 -1.66
N LEU A 69 -3.19 6.16 -0.60
CA LEU A 69 -3.33 5.20 0.51
C LEU A 69 -4.57 5.47 1.35
N CYS A 70 -4.93 6.73 1.58
CA CYS A 70 -6.19 7.09 2.23
C CYS A 70 -7.41 6.68 1.38
N GLU A 71 -7.32 6.77 0.06
CA GLU A 71 -8.37 6.29 -0.85
C GLU A 71 -8.44 4.75 -0.84
N ALA A 72 -7.29 4.07 -0.92
CA ALA A 72 -7.19 2.61 -0.85
C ALA A 72 -7.79 2.06 0.45
N GLU A 73 -7.46 2.66 1.60
CA GLU A 73 -7.95 2.22 2.91
C GLU A 73 -9.49 2.23 3.01
N ARG A 74 -10.15 3.20 2.38
CA ARG A 74 -11.63 3.27 2.34
C ARG A 74 -12.27 2.17 1.51
N LEU A 75 -11.50 1.56 0.60
CA LEU A 75 -11.95 0.45 -0.25
C LEU A 75 -11.60 -0.92 0.34
N VAL A 76 -10.94 -0.98 1.50
CA VAL A 76 -10.64 -2.25 2.16
C VAL A 76 -11.94 -2.86 2.71
N PRO A 77 -12.24 -4.14 2.41
CA PRO A 77 -13.41 -4.81 2.95
C PRO A 77 -13.43 -4.82 4.49
N MET A 78 -14.60 -4.58 5.11
CA MET A 78 -14.72 -4.48 6.58
C MET A 78 -14.21 -5.72 7.34
N ASN A 79 -14.19 -6.89 6.71
CA ASN A 79 -13.74 -8.16 7.27
C ASN A 79 -12.23 -8.44 7.07
N ALA A 80 -11.51 -7.62 6.31
CA ALA A 80 -10.08 -7.81 6.05
C ALA A 80 -9.22 -7.63 7.32
N GLY A 81 -9.75 -6.97 8.36
CA GLY A 81 -9.03 -6.59 9.57
C GLY A 81 -8.80 -7.67 10.63
N HIS A 82 -9.26 -8.92 10.44
CA HIS A 82 -9.24 -9.93 11.51
C HIS A 82 -8.70 -11.31 11.10
N GLY A 83 -8.24 -11.48 9.86
CA GLY A 83 -7.62 -12.72 9.44
C GLY A 83 -6.16 -12.77 9.85
N THR A 84 -5.87 -13.27 11.05
CA THR A 84 -4.56 -13.91 11.26
C THR A 84 -4.48 -15.09 10.30
N GLU A 85 -3.90 -14.88 9.13
CA GLU A 85 -3.29 -16.01 8.44
C GLU A 85 -2.38 -16.68 9.46
N ARG A 86 -2.62 -17.97 9.71
CA ARG A 86 -1.77 -18.78 10.57
C ARG A 86 -0.45 -19.02 9.84
N LEU A 87 0.35 -17.96 9.73
CA LEU A 87 1.74 -18.07 9.34
C LEU A 87 2.49 -18.79 10.47
N PRO A 88 3.39 -19.72 10.15
CA PRO A 88 4.31 -20.27 11.15
C PRO A 88 5.11 -19.15 11.82
N GLU A 89 5.47 -19.33 13.09
CA GLU A 89 6.15 -18.32 13.93
C GLU A 89 7.39 -17.70 13.24
N ALA A 90 8.17 -18.52 12.53
CA ALA A 90 9.34 -18.04 11.77
C ALA A 90 8.98 -16.99 10.70
N PHE A 91 7.85 -17.16 10.01
CA PHE A 91 7.38 -16.18 9.03
C PHE A 91 6.78 -14.94 9.68
N ILE A 92 6.18 -15.08 10.87
CA ILE A 92 5.70 -13.95 11.67
C ILE A 92 6.87 -13.04 12.07
N HIS A 93 7.96 -13.64 12.59
CA HIS A 93 9.18 -12.89 12.91
C HIS A 93 9.76 -12.20 11.68
N TYR A 94 9.91 -12.92 10.57
CA TYR A 94 10.40 -12.33 9.33
C TYR A 94 9.53 -11.16 8.86
N LEU A 95 8.21 -11.30 8.89
CA LEU A 95 7.25 -10.24 8.51
C LEU A 95 7.38 -8.98 9.38
N HIS A 96 7.58 -9.15 10.68
CA HIS A 96 7.63 -8.05 11.65
C HIS A 96 8.97 -7.31 11.65
N ASP A 97 10.07 -8.04 11.49
CA ASP A 97 11.42 -7.53 11.76
C ASP A 97 12.23 -7.28 10.49
N GLU A 98 12.05 -8.08 9.44
CA GLU A 98 12.98 -8.17 8.30
C GLU A 98 12.34 -7.84 6.95
N GLU A 99 11.05 -8.17 6.74
CA GLU A 99 10.40 -7.97 5.45
C GLU A 99 10.30 -6.46 5.14
N SER A 100 10.70 -6.07 3.93
CA SER A 100 10.56 -4.69 3.48
C SER A 100 9.10 -4.25 3.42
N PRO A 101 8.75 -3.03 3.88
CA PRO A 101 7.40 -2.49 3.72
C PRO A 101 7.07 -2.16 2.25
N PHE A 102 8.06 -2.16 1.35
CA PHE A 102 7.94 -1.67 -0.02
C PHE A 102 7.69 -2.78 -1.05
N CYS A 103 6.91 -3.80 -0.68
CA CYS A 103 6.59 -4.91 -1.56
C CYS A 103 5.27 -4.65 -2.32
N PRO A 104 5.21 -4.81 -3.66
CA PRO A 104 3.96 -4.71 -4.40
C PRO A 104 2.95 -5.80 -3.98
N ILE A 105 1.67 -5.49 -4.13
CA ILE A 105 0.56 -6.40 -3.86
C ILE A 105 0.10 -7.03 -5.18
N SER A 106 0.15 -8.37 -5.25
CA SER A 106 -0.42 -9.12 -6.37
C SER A 106 -1.93 -9.30 -6.17
N GLN A 107 -2.68 -9.57 -7.24
CA GLN A 107 -4.13 -9.84 -7.14
C GLN A 107 -4.44 -11.01 -6.19
N GLY A 108 -3.61 -12.06 -6.22
CA GLY A 108 -3.72 -13.23 -5.35
C GLY A 108 -3.28 -13.01 -3.91
N THR A 109 -2.79 -11.82 -3.54
CA THR A 109 -2.41 -11.55 -2.14
C THR A 109 -3.65 -11.58 -1.24
N PRO A 110 -3.61 -12.35 -0.13
CA PRO A 110 -4.66 -12.37 0.87
C PRO A 110 -4.98 -10.98 1.42
N GLU A 111 -6.27 -10.66 1.60
CA GLU A 111 -6.69 -9.32 2.02
C GLU A 111 -6.08 -8.84 3.34
N PRO A 112 -5.94 -9.68 4.39
CA PRO A 112 -5.30 -9.24 5.64
C PRO A 112 -3.83 -8.85 5.46
N LEU A 113 -3.08 -9.58 4.62
CA LEU A 113 -1.69 -9.24 4.29
C LEU A 113 -1.61 -7.97 3.44
N ALA A 114 -2.50 -7.83 2.46
CA ALA A 114 -2.57 -6.67 1.59
C ALA A 114 -2.89 -5.39 2.40
N TYR A 115 -3.83 -5.49 3.36
CA TYR A 115 -4.18 -4.41 4.26
C TYR A 115 -3.05 -4.06 5.23
N THR A 116 -2.36 -5.07 5.77
CA THR A 116 -1.15 -4.86 6.59
C THR A 116 -0.09 -4.10 5.81
N ARG A 117 0.19 -4.47 4.55
CA ARG A 117 1.14 -3.76 3.68
C ARG A 117 0.70 -2.32 3.42
N LEU A 118 -0.58 -2.10 3.16
CA LEU A 118 -1.15 -0.76 3.02
C LEU A 118 -0.86 0.11 4.23
N LEU A 119 -1.13 -0.39 5.44
CA LEU A 119 -0.89 0.35 6.67
C LEU A 119 0.59 0.66 6.89
N ARG A 120 1.48 -0.30 6.61
CA ARG A 120 2.94 -0.12 6.72
C ARG A 120 3.45 0.99 5.80
N LEU A 121 3.07 0.97 4.52
CA LEU A 121 3.46 2.03 3.58
C LEU A 121 2.84 3.39 3.96
N LYS A 122 1.61 3.38 4.49
CA LYS A 122 0.94 4.61 4.95
C LYS A 122 1.66 5.24 6.14
N ALA A 123 2.21 4.43 7.05
CA ALA A 123 3.02 4.94 8.16
C ALA A 123 4.31 5.63 7.65
N GLU A 124 4.98 5.04 6.67
CA GLU A 124 6.17 5.63 6.03
C GLU A 124 5.83 6.96 5.35
N ALA A 125 4.77 7.01 4.54
CA ALA A 125 4.33 8.23 3.87
C ALA A 125 3.89 9.31 4.88
N ALA A 126 3.13 8.94 5.91
CA ALA A 126 2.71 9.84 6.97
C ALA A 126 3.92 10.41 7.74
N PHE A 127 4.94 9.59 8.01
CA PHE A 127 6.17 10.05 8.66
C PHE A 127 6.91 11.08 7.78
N LYS A 128 7.04 10.82 6.47
CA LYS A 128 7.66 11.77 5.52
C LYS A 128 6.91 13.09 5.42
N LEU A 129 5.61 13.10 5.72
CA LEU A 129 4.75 14.28 5.77
C LEU A 129 4.59 14.87 7.18
N HIS A 130 5.37 14.40 8.16
CA HIS A 130 5.32 14.85 9.56
C HIS A 130 3.95 14.63 10.26
N LEU A 131 3.15 13.68 9.78
CA LEU A 131 1.85 13.29 10.33
C LEU A 131 2.02 12.26 11.48
N TYR A 132 2.76 12.61 12.52
CA TYR A 132 3.20 11.65 13.54
C TYR A 132 2.07 11.03 14.38
N SER A 133 0.96 11.76 14.56
CA SER A 133 -0.24 11.22 15.21
C SER A 133 -0.82 10.04 14.41
N GLU A 134 -0.77 10.11 13.08
CA GLU A 134 -1.21 9.05 12.20
C GLU A 134 -0.27 7.85 12.25
N VAL A 135 1.05 8.06 12.28
CA VAL A 135 2.04 7.00 12.46
C VAL A 135 1.77 6.22 13.75
N LYS A 136 1.55 6.92 14.87
CA LYS A 136 1.19 6.32 16.17
C LYS A 136 -0.15 5.57 16.10
N ALA A 137 -1.16 6.12 15.43
CA ALA A 137 -2.44 5.45 15.24
C ALA A 137 -2.30 4.16 14.43
N ILE A 138 -1.49 4.16 13.37
CA ILE A 138 -1.21 2.98 12.55
C ILE A 138 -0.45 1.91 13.36
N SER A 139 0.59 2.29 14.10
CA SER A 139 1.32 1.37 14.99
C SER A 139 0.38 0.65 15.96
N ASN A 140 -0.52 1.39 16.63
CA ASN A 140 -1.51 0.80 17.54
C ASN A 140 -2.45 -0.17 16.83
N ARG A 141 -2.91 0.15 15.62
CA ARG A 141 -3.77 -0.73 14.82
C ARG A 141 -3.07 -2.02 14.39
N LEU A 142 -1.76 -1.95 14.16
CA LEU A 142 -0.93 -3.11 13.86
C LEU A 142 -0.42 -3.83 15.12
N GLY A 143 -0.86 -3.41 16.32
CA GLY A 143 -0.49 -4.03 17.59
C GLY A 143 0.96 -3.80 18.00
N ARG A 144 1.63 -2.77 17.48
CA ARG A 144 3.03 -2.40 17.78
C ARG A 144 4.05 -3.52 17.51
N LYS A 145 3.76 -4.35 16.49
CA LYS A 145 4.57 -5.53 16.17
C LYS A 145 5.65 -5.27 15.13
N TYR A 146 5.57 -4.17 14.39
CA TYR A 146 6.42 -3.91 13.23
C TYR A 146 7.57 -2.97 13.59
N LYS A 147 8.79 -3.53 13.64
CA LYS A 147 9.99 -2.83 14.11
C LYS A 147 10.29 -1.54 13.35
N HIS A 148 10.08 -1.52 12.03
CA HIS A 148 10.30 -0.32 11.21
C HIS A 148 9.39 0.85 11.64
N ILE A 149 8.12 0.61 11.94
CA ILE A 149 7.18 1.68 12.37
C ILE A 149 7.56 2.19 13.76
N GLU A 150 7.92 1.30 14.68
CA GLU A 150 8.37 1.71 16.01
C GLU A 150 9.67 2.52 15.94
N THR A 151 10.53 2.22 14.97
CA THR A 151 11.74 3.01 14.70
C THR A 151 11.38 4.43 14.26
N LEU A 152 10.42 4.60 13.34
CA LEU A 152 9.92 5.93 12.92
C LEU A 152 9.42 6.75 14.11
N ILE A 153 8.67 6.11 15.03
CA ILE A 153 8.14 6.78 16.22
C ILE A 153 9.26 7.22 17.16
N ASN A 154 10.27 6.37 17.36
CA ASN A 154 11.40 6.69 18.24
C ASN A 154 12.28 7.81 17.66
N THR A 155 12.57 7.78 16.36
CA THR A 155 13.33 8.85 15.68
C THR A 155 12.68 10.22 15.85
N GLN A 156 11.34 10.28 15.85
CA GLN A 156 10.65 11.54 16.12
C GLN A 156 10.83 12.02 17.57
N ASN A 157 10.73 11.12 18.56
CA ASN A 157 10.89 11.50 19.96
C ASN A 157 12.30 12.05 20.25
N ASP A 158 13.32 11.58 19.53
CA ASP A 158 14.68 12.12 19.64
C ASP A 158 14.79 13.53 19.05
N ASN A 159 14.11 13.80 17.93
CA ASN A 159 14.07 15.12 17.30
C ASN A 159 13.26 16.16 18.10
N ASP A 160 12.22 15.74 18.85
CA ASP A 160 11.41 16.63 19.71
C ASP A 160 12.13 17.02 21.02
N ASN A 161 13.19 16.30 21.39
CA ASN A 161 13.98 16.52 22.61
C ASN A 161 15.27 17.34 22.37
N GLN A 162 15.44 17.93 21.19
CA GLN A 162 16.60 18.71 20.76
C GLN A 162 16.25 20.16 20.50
#